data_AF-A0AA95S071-F1
#
_entry.id   AF-A0AA95S071-F1
#
_cell.length_a   1.000
_cell.length_b   1.000
_cell.length_c   1.000
_cell.angle_alpha   90.00
_cell.angle_beta   90.00
_cell.angle_gamma   90.00
#
_symmetry.space_group_name_H-M   'P 1'
#
loop_
_entity.id
_entity.type
_entity.pdbx_description
1 polymer ?
#
loop_
_entity_poly.entity_id
_entity_poly.type
_entity_poly.pdbx_seq_one_letter_code
_entity_poly.pdbx_strand_id
1 'polypeptide(L)'
;MIQDKVLVVGLLGVLSTIPGEIISRIFVYFGIGKYGIYELASLIITFNRPVFTIGIIVDFLVGSVFAILLYFIFEKLGSCHLIIKTTLCSLLSWLVCELLFTSTVEGKYIPIRPINDYYSHILSAMIFGITLGLLLKKFVFTKLNS
;
A
#
# COMPACT_ATOMS: atom_id res chain seq x y z
N MET A 1 7.59 23.34 -10.31
CA MET A 1 6.62 23.53 -9.20
C MET A 1 5.54 22.46 -9.09
N ILE A 2 4.82 22.04 -10.15
CA ILE A 2 3.90 20.87 -10.09
C ILE A 2 4.68 19.55 -10.16
N GLN A 3 5.67 19.46 -11.06
CA GLN A 3 6.50 18.26 -11.21
C GLN A 3 7.23 17.86 -9.92
N ASP A 4 7.81 18.83 -9.21
CA ASP A 4 8.52 18.57 -7.94
C ASP A 4 7.57 18.05 -6.85
N LYS A 5 6.32 18.54 -6.81
CA LYS A 5 5.31 18.08 -5.87
C LYS A 5 4.86 16.65 -6.16
N VAL A 6 4.62 16.32 -7.44
CA VAL A 6 4.24 14.95 -7.84
C VAL A 6 5.34 13.95 -7.50
N LEU A 7 6.60 14.32 -7.74
CA LEU A 7 7.75 13.50 -7.36
C LEU A 7 7.81 13.26 -5.84
N VAL A 8 7.66 14.33 -5.05
CA VAL A 8 7.63 14.23 -3.58
C VAL A 8 6.48 13.34 -3.13
N VAL A 9 5.28 13.54 -3.66
CA VAL A 9 4.10 12.70 -3.34
C VAL A 9 4.35 11.23 -3.65
N GLY A 10 4.90 10.93 -4.83
CA GLY A 10 5.25 9.55 -5.20
C GLY A 10 6.23 8.93 -4.21
N LEU A 11 7.27 9.68 -3.81
CA LEU A 11 8.23 9.23 -2.79
C LEU A 11 7.57 9.00 -1.43
N LEU A 12 6.62 9.86 -1.02
CA LEU A 12 5.86 9.64 0.22
C LEU A 12 5.00 8.37 0.13
N GLY A 13 4.46 8.06 -1.05
CA GLY A 13 3.81 6.79 -1.35
C GLY A 13 4.73 5.60 -1.12
N VAL A 14 5.92 5.62 -1.73
CA VAL A 14 6.96 4.60 -1.54
C VAL A 14 7.30 4.41 -0.06
N LEU A 15 7.60 5.49 0.65
CA LEU A 15 7.98 5.43 2.07
C LEU A 15 6.85 4.88 2.96
N SER A 16 5.59 5.10 2.57
CA SER A 16 4.44 4.62 3.33
C SER A 16 4.27 3.10 3.26
N THR A 17 4.86 2.43 2.27
CA THR A 17 4.83 0.97 2.16
C THR A 17 5.64 0.29 3.28
N ILE A 18 6.70 0.94 3.76
CA ILE A 18 7.66 0.35 4.70
C ILE A 18 7.00 0.00 6.04
N PRO A 19 6.23 0.88 6.70
CA PRO A 19 5.54 0.50 7.93
C PRO A 19 4.51 -0.62 7.74
N GLY A 20 3.83 -0.65 6.59
CA GLY A 20 2.90 -1.74 6.25
C GLY A 20 3.64 -3.08 6.17
N GLU A 21 4.76 -3.12 5.43
CA GLU A 21 5.58 -4.32 5.31
C GLU A 21 6.10 -4.78 6.67
N ILE A 22 6.63 -3.87 7.50
CA ILE A 22 7.14 -4.21 8.85
C ILE A 22 6.07 -4.96 9.65
N ILE A 23 4.83 -4.47 9.62
CA ILE A 23 3.71 -5.13 10.31
C ILE A 23 3.44 -6.50 9.70
N SER A 24 3.36 -6.62 8.38
CA SER A 24 3.14 -7.93 7.74
C SER A 24 4.25 -8.95 8.08
N ARG A 25 5.51 -8.51 8.13
CA ARG A 25 6.67 -9.35 8.49
C ARG A 25 6.63 -9.80 9.94
N ILE A 26 6.12 -8.96 10.85
CA ILE A 26 5.87 -9.36 12.24
C ILE A 26 4.85 -10.50 12.27
N PHE A 27 3.75 -10.40 11.51
CA PHE A 27 2.74 -11.46 11.45
C PHE A 27 3.28 -12.77 10.86
N VAL A 28 4.11 -12.68 9.81
CA VAL A 28 4.81 -13.85 9.25
C VAL A 28 5.76 -14.47 10.27
N TYR A 29 6.52 -13.65 10.98
CA TYR A 29 7.47 -14.12 12.01
C TYR A 29 6.77 -14.92 13.12
N PHE A 30 5.57 -14.49 13.53
CA PHE A 30 4.76 -15.22 14.53
C PHE A 30 3.94 -16.39 13.93
N GLY A 31 4.09 -16.69 12.63
CA GLY A 31 3.35 -17.77 11.97
C GLY A 31 1.85 -17.48 11.76
N ILE A 32 1.43 -16.23 11.93
CA ILE A 32 0.04 -15.79 11.71
C ILE A 32 -0.20 -15.58 10.21
N GLY A 33 0.75 -14.94 9.53
CA GLY A 33 0.74 -14.71 8.08
C GLY A 33 1.64 -15.70 7.34
N LYS A 34 1.34 -15.95 6.07
CA LYS A 34 2.18 -16.76 5.17
C LYS A 34 3.14 -15.90 4.36
N TYR A 35 2.72 -14.70 3.94
CA TYR A 35 3.53 -13.81 3.12
C TYR A 35 3.55 -12.40 3.68
N GLY A 36 4.71 -11.74 3.61
CA GLY A 36 4.77 -10.28 3.72
C GLY A 36 4.07 -9.61 2.53
N ILE A 37 3.80 -8.31 2.62
CA ILE A 37 3.22 -7.56 1.49
C ILE A 37 4.15 -7.64 0.29
N TYR A 38 5.46 -7.46 0.48
CA TYR A 38 6.41 -7.51 -0.63
C TYR A 38 6.47 -8.90 -1.25
N GLU A 39 6.49 -9.95 -0.43
CA GLU A 39 6.45 -11.33 -0.93
C GLU A 39 5.17 -11.58 -1.73
N LEU A 40 4.01 -11.12 -1.27
CA LEU A 40 2.76 -11.21 -2.00
C LEU A 40 2.80 -10.40 -3.30
N ALA A 41 3.23 -9.14 -3.25
CA ALA A 41 3.37 -8.24 -4.40
C ALA A 41 4.17 -8.87 -5.55
N SER A 42 5.24 -9.58 -5.21
CA SER A 42 6.09 -10.26 -6.19
C SER A 42 5.35 -11.31 -7.02
N LEU A 43 4.33 -11.95 -6.45
CA LEU A 43 3.61 -13.05 -7.07
C LEU A 43 2.76 -12.61 -8.26
N ILE A 44 2.43 -11.32 -8.39
CA ILE A 44 1.81 -10.78 -9.62
C ILE A 44 2.72 -11.02 -10.83
N ILE A 45 4.04 -10.98 -10.63
CA ILE A 45 5.03 -11.12 -11.71
C ILE A 45 5.56 -12.55 -11.79
N THR A 46 5.86 -13.14 -10.64
CA THR A 46 6.55 -14.44 -10.57
C THR A 46 5.60 -15.63 -10.54
N PHE A 47 4.29 -15.39 -10.33
CA PHE A 47 3.18 -16.33 -10.21
C PHE A 47 3.25 -17.32 -9.04
N ASN A 48 4.39 -17.95 -8.78
CA ASN A 48 4.53 -19.01 -7.79
C ASN A 48 5.81 -18.91 -6.94
N ARG A 49 6.61 -17.86 -7.13
CA ARG A 49 7.90 -17.68 -6.45
C ARG A 49 7.89 -16.38 -5.65
N PRO A 50 7.63 -16.41 -4.34
CA PRO A 50 7.68 -15.20 -3.53
C PRO A 50 9.13 -14.70 -3.49
N VAL A 51 9.38 -13.50 -4.03
CA VAL A 51 10.70 -12.87 -4.11
C VAL A 51 10.60 -11.46 -3.54
N PHE A 52 11.14 -11.28 -2.35
CA PHE A 52 11.09 -10.02 -1.60
C PHE A 52 11.57 -8.80 -2.41
N THR A 53 12.67 -8.92 -3.16
CA THR A 53 13.25 -7.80 -3.92
C THR A 53 12.39 -7.36 -5.10
N ILE A 54 11.78 -8.31 -5.83
CA ILE A 54 10.80 -8.00 -6.89
C ILE A 54 9.56 -7.35 -6.25
N GLY A 55 9.14 -7.90 -5.12
CA GLY A 55 8.06 -7.38 -4.28
C GLY A 55 8.20 -5.91 -3.93
N ILE A 56 9.36 -5.52 -3.42
CA ILE A 56 9.68 -4.13 -3.09
C ILE A 56 9.46 -3.22 -4.31
N ILE A 57 9.98 -3.60 -5.47
CA ILE A 57 9.90 -2.77 -6.68
C ILE A 57 8.43 -2.61 -7.10
N VAL A 58 7.68 -3.70 -7.11
CA VAL A 58 6.25 -3.69 -7.46
C VAL A 58 5.47 -2.81 -6.48
N ASP A 59 5.66 -3.02 -5.18
CA ASP A 59 4.90 -2.31 -4.16
C ASP A 59 5.27 -0.82 -4.10
N PHE A 60 6.53 -0.47 -4.34
CA PHE A 60 6.96 0.92 -4.47
C PHE A 60 6.29 1.63 -5.65
N LEU A 61 6.19 0.96 -6.80
CA LEU A 61 5.50 1.51 -7.97
C LEU A 61 4.00 1.70 -7.68
N VAL A 62 3.34 0.69 -7.10
CA VAL A 62 1.93 0.76 -6.72
C VAL A 62 1.69 1.86 -5.70
N GLY A 63 2.48 1.92 -4.63
CA GLY A 63 2.39 2.94 -3.58
C GLY A 63 2.61 4.36 -4.12
N SER A 64 3.58 4.55 -5.02
CA SER A 64 3.81 5.83 -5.70
C SER A 64 2.63 6.26 -6.55
N VAL A 65 2.14 5.38 -7.43
CA VAL A 65 0.98 5.67 -8.30
C VAL A 65 -0.26 5.97 -7.46
N PHE A 66 -0.51 5.17 -6.43
CA PHE A 66 -1.63 5.36 -5.51
C PHE A 66 -1.56 6.72 -4.80
N ALA A 67 -0.41 7.09 -4.26
CA ALA A 67 -0.23 8.38 -3.60
C ALA A 67 -0.45 9.56 -4.55
N ILE A 68 0.05 9.47 -5.79
CA ILE A 68 -0.14 10.50 -6.81
C ILE A 68 -1.62 10.65 -7.18
N LEU A 69 -2.34 9.55 -7.36
CA LEU A 69 -3.79 9.58 -7.62
C LEU A 69 -4.55 10.26 -6.48
N LEU A 70 -4.25 9.88 -5.23
CA LEU A 70 -4.88 10.50 -4.06
C LEU A 70 -4.55 11.98 -3.93
N TYR A 71 -3.34 12.41 -4.26
CA TYR A 71 -2.97 13.82 -4.26
C TYR A 71 -3.89 14.64 -5.16
N PHE A 72 -4.09 14.22 -6.42
CA PHE A 72 -4.98 14.93 -7.34
C PHE A 72 -6.45 14.93 -6.88
N ILE A 73 -6.89 13.84 -6.25
CA ILE A 73 -8.24 13.75 -5.68
C ILE A 73 -8.41 14.75 -4.53
N PHE A 74 -7.46 14.80 -3.58
CA PHE A 74 -7.56 15.67 -2.41
C PHE A 74 -7.25 17.13 -2.67
N GLU A 75 -6.47 17.44 -3.72
CA GLU A 75 -6.32 18.81 -4.22
C GLU A 75 -7.68 19.39 -4.65
N LYS A 76 -8.58 18.56 -5.20
CA LYS A 76 -9.93 18.97 -5.62
C LYS A 76 -10.99 18.88 -4.52
N LEU A 77 -10.98 17.79 -3.74
CA LEU A 77 -11.99 17.52 -2.71
C LEU A 77 -11.67 18.16 -1.34
N GLY A 78 -10.54 18.82 -1.23
CA GLY A 78 -10.04 19.41 0.02
C GLY A 78 -9.37 18.38 0.96
N SER A 79 -8.48 18.91 1.79
CA SER A 79 -7.59 18.13 2.66
C SER A 79 -8.15 17.83 4.06
N CYS A 80 -9.40 18.19 4.35
CA CYS A 80 -10.05 17.87 5.62
C CYS A 80 -10.06 16.35 5.87
N HIS A 81 -9.77 15.95 7.11
CA HIS A 81 -9.72 14.55 7.56
C HIS A 81 -8.83 13.65 6.69
N LEU A 82 -7.69 14.17 6.21
CA LEU A 82 -6.81 13.49 5.26
C LEU A 82 -6.43 12.06 5.66
N ILE A 83 -6.10 11.83 6.93
CA ILE A 83 -5.72 10.51 7.46
C ILE A 83 -6.88 9.51 7.33
N ILE A 84 -8.12 9.93 7.61
CA ILE A 84 -9.29 9.05 7.49
C ILE A 84 -9.52 8.71 6.01
N LYS A 85 -9.44 9.72 5.14
CA LYS A 85 -9.61 9.53 3.69
C LYS A 85 -8.55 8.58 3.11
N THR A 86 -7.27 8.76 3.45
CA THR A 86 -6.20 7.89 2.96
C THR A 86 -6.32 6.46 3.48
N THR A 87 -6.70 6.27 4.74
CA THR A 87 -6.94 4.93 5.30
C THR A 87 -8.09 4.22 4.58
N LEU A 88 -9.21 4.91 4.36
CA LEU A 88 -10.35 4.34 3.64
C LEU A 88 -9.98 3.99 2.19
N CYS A 89 -9.33 4.91 1.48
CA CYS A 89 -8.88 4.67 0.11
C CYS A 89 -7.87 3.53 0.04
N SER A 90 -6.99 3.39 1.04
CA SER A 90 -6.02 2.30 1.12
C SER A 90 -6.72 0.95 1.27
N LEU A 91 -7.72 0.85 2.15
CA LEU A 91 -8.52 -0.37 2.31
C LEU A 91 -9.28 -0.76 1.02
N LEU A 92 -9.83 0.23 0.31
CA LEU A 92 -10.46 0.00 -1.00
C LEU A 92 -9.43 -0.45 -2.05
N SER A 93 -8.24 0.16 -2.07
CA SER A 93 -7.14 -0.24 -2.94
C SER A 93 -6.67 -1.66 -2.65
N TRP A 94 -6.54 -2.02 -1.36
CA TRP A 94 -6.23 -3.38 -0.94
C TRP A 94 -7.29 -4.35 -1.44
N LEU A 95 -8.58 -4.05 -1.31
CA LEU A 95 -9.65 -4.90 -1.82
C LEU A 95 -9.51 -5.15 -3.34
N VAL A 96 -9.19 -4.10 -4.11
CA VAL A 96 -8.94 -4.25 -5.56
C VAL A 96 -7.72 -5.13 -5.83
N CYS A 97 -6.60 -4.89 -5.13
CA CYS A 97 -5.40 -5.73 -5.26
C CYS A 97 -5.69 -7.19 -4.89
N GLU A 98 -6.46 -7.43 -3.83
CA GLU A 98 -6.82 -8.76 -3.36
C GLU A 98 -7.70 -9.50 -4.38
N LEU A 99 -8.66 -8.81 -5.01
CA LEU A 99 -9.43 -9.36 -6.13
C LEU A 99 -8.52 -9.69 -7.33
N LEU A 100 -7.50 -8.87 -7.60
CA LEU A 100 -6.51 -9.19 -8.64
C LEU A 100 -5.70 -10.43 -8.27
N PHE A 101 -5.19 -10.54 -7.05
CA PHE A 101 -4.44 -11.71 -6.58
C PHE A 101 -5.26 -12.99 -6.66
N THR A 102 -6.47 -12.97 -6.12
CA THR A 102 -7.35 -14.14 -6.09
C THR A 102 -7.83 -14.57 -7.47
N SER A 103 -7.97 -13.64 -8.42
CA SER A 103 -8.39 -13.96 -9.79
C SER A 103 -7.23 -14.40 -10.70
N THR A 104 -6.00 -13.97 -10.43
CA THR A 104 -4.85 -14.20 -11.32
C THR A 104 -3.88 -15.26 -10.80
N VAL A 105 -3.62 -15.27 -9.49
CA VAL A 105 -2.52 -16.03 -8.87
C VAL A 105 -3.04 -17.10 -7.92
N GLU A 106 -3.87 -16.69 -6.97
CA GLU A 106 -4.34 -17.57 -5.90
C GLU A 106 -5.33 -18.63 -6.40
N GLY A 107 -5.19 -19.85 -5.91
CA GLY A 107 -5.98 -21.00 -6.38
C GLY A 107 -5.57 -21.52 -7.77
N LYS A 108 -4.71 -20.81 -8.50
CA LYS A 108 -4.18 -21.21 -9.83
C LYS A 108 -2.71 -21.60 -9.77
N TYR A 109 -1.87 -20.71 -9.25
CA TYR A 109 -0.41 -20.88 -9.21
C TYR A 109 0.13 -21.09 -7.79
N ILE A 110 -0.63 -20.64 -6.78
CA ILE A 110 -0.37 -20.90 -5.36
C ILE A 110 -1.66 -21.44 -4.70
N PRO A 111 -1.56 -22.21 -3.60
CA PRO A 111 -2.75 -22.62 -2.84
C PRO A 111 -3.44 -21.42 -2.21
N ILE A 112 -4.73 -21.58 -1.93
CA ILE A 112 -5.53 -20.59 -1.19
C ILE A 112 -4.85 -20.32 0.16
N ARG A 113 -4.68 -19.04 0.46
CA ARG A 113 -3.98 -18.54 1.63
C ARG A 113 -4.87 -18.69 2.87
N PRO A 114 -4.29 -18.90 4.06
CA PRO A 114 -5.06 -18.95 5.29
C PRO A 114 -5.73 -17.59 5.54
N ILE A 115 -6.91 -17.61 6.17
CA ILE A 115 -7.70 -16.39 6.43
C ILE A 115 -6.90 -15.31 7.21
N ASN A 116 -5.98 -15.75 8.06
CA ASN A 116 -5.10 -14.88 8.84
C ASN A 116 -4.18 -14.00 7.98
N ASP A 117 -3.81 -14.46 6.79
CA ASP A 117 -2.97 -13.69 5.86
C ASP A 117 -3.71 -12.44 5.37
N TYR A 118 -5.01 -12.58 5.04
CA TYR A 118 -5.87 -11.46 4.67
C TYR A 118 -6.01 -10.45 5.80
N TYR A 119 -6.21 -10.89 7.05
CA TYR A 119 -6.26 -9.97 8.19
C TYR A 119 -4.94 -9.21 8.41
N SER A 120 -3.81 -9.90 8.22
CA SER A 120 -2.49 -9.26 8.26
C SER A 120 -2.36 -8.17 7.19
N HIS A 121 -2.82 -8.44 5.97
CA HIS A 121 -2.74 -7.51 4.85
C HIS A 121 -3.74 -6.35 4.97
N ILE A 122 -4.94 -6.57 5.50
CA ILE A 122 -5.89 -5.51 5.86
C ILE A 122 -5.24 -4.55 6.86
N LEU A 123 -4.68 -5.07 7.95
CA LEU A 123 -4.03 -4.25 8.96
C LEU A 123 -2.86 -3.47 8.37
N SER A 124 -2.06 -4.13 7.53
CA SER A 124 -0.92 -3.50 6.88
C SER A 124 -1.35 -2.40 5.89
N ALA A 125 -2.45 -2.59 5.17
CA ALA A 125 -3.07 -1.56 4.33
C ALA A 125 -3.59 -0.37 5.15
N MET A 126 -4.16 -0.60 6.34
CA MET A 126 -4.52 0.49 7.25
C MET A 126 -3.28 1.30 7.67
N ILE A 127 -2.20 0.61 8.05
CA ILE A 127 -0.95 1.24 8.47
C ILE A 127 -0.31 2.05 7.33
N PHE A 128 -0.33 1.53 6.10
CA PHE A 128 0.06 2.27 4.90
C PHE A 128 -0.78 3.55 4.75
N GLY A 129 -2.11 3.43 4.79
CA GLY A 129 -3.01 4.57 4.60
C GLY A 129 -2.87 5.65 5.68
N ILE A 130 -2.68 5.25 6.94
CA ILE A 130 -2.41 6.16 8.05
C ILE A 130 -1.08 6.88 7.82
N THR A 131 -0.02 6.13 7.49
CA THR A 131 1.32 6.68 7.25
C THR A 131 1.30 7.69 6.11
N LEU A 132 0.70 7.31 4.98
CA LEU A 132 0.57 8.18 3.82
C LEU A 132 -0.21 9.46 4.16
N GLY A 133 -1.31 9.32 4.92
CA GLY A 133 -2.10 10.46 5.36
C GLY A 133 -1.33 11.43 6.25
N LEU A 134 -0.53 10.91 7.18
CA LEU A 134 0.33 11.72 8.05
C LEU A 134 1.40 12.46 7.23
N LEU A 135 2.05 11.76 6.29
CA LEU A 135 3.10 12.31 5.44
C LEU A 135 2.56 13.39 4.49
N LEU A 136 1.47 13.10 3.78
CA LEU A 136 0.82 14.07 2.88
C LEU A 136 0.34 15.31 3.65
N LYS A 137 -0.25 15.12 4.85
CA LYS A 137 -0.65 16.24 5.69
C LYS A 137 0.56 17.11 5.99
N LYS A 138 1.64 16.53 6.55
CA LYS A 138 2.83 17.25 7.01
C LYS A 138 3.61 17.95 5.88
N PHE A 139 3.82 17.26 4.76
CA PHE A 139 4.76 17.72 3.72
C PHE A 139 4.10 18.39 2.52
N VAL A 140 2.80 18.16 2.28
CA VAL A 140 2.10 18.67 1.10
C VAL A 140 1.02 19.67 1.50
N PHE A 141 0.12 19.30 2.41
CA PHE A 141 -1.09 20.09 2.69
C PHE A 141 -0.97 21.07 3.88
N THR A 142 0.01 20.93 4.77
CA THR A 142 0.25 21.91 5.86
C THR A 142 0.65 23.29 5.34
N LYS A 143 1.25 23.40 4.14
CA LYS A 143 1.60 24.70 3.52
C LYS A 143 0.43 25.43 2.82
N LEU A 144 -0.73 24.80 2.68
CA LEU A 144 -1.89 25.39 1.96
C LEU A 144 -2.85 26.17 2.88
N ASN A 145 -2.65 26.11 4.20
CA ASN A 145 -3.47 26.78 5.22
C ASN A 145 -2.71 27.90 5.98
N SER A 146 -1.60 28.41 5.43
CA SER A 146 -0.86 29.56 5.97
C SER A 146 -0.92 30.73 5.00
#